data_AF-A0A420XMF4-F1
#
_entry.id   AF-A0A420XMF4-F1
#
_cell.length_a   1.000
_cell.length_b   1.000
_cell.length_c   1.000
_cell.angle_alpha   90.00
_cell.angle_beta   90.00
_cell.angle_gamma   90.00
#
_symmetry.space_group_name_H-M   'P 1'
#
loop_
_entity.id
_entity.type
_entity.pdbx_description
1 polymer ?
#
loop_
_entity_poly.entity_id
_entity_poly.type
_entity_poly.pdbx_seq_one_letter_code
_entity_poly.pdbx_strand_id
1 'polypeptide(L)'
;MLFRRSRSASVQAPAQDRWHPLAELCRELGQAVALQDTAERVIQGCAGGWPVDGCWSAEGAPVVTELLRISSRIGDITVLEQDSELKEDACYLVLWHQAALDRALRLAYTADADAASEQERTSLTGLGEPAAQLRRLHDETLALLRAAKPAPAPGAAGVVTSSSAPRAAAVSRPV
;
A
#
# COMPACT_ATOMS: atom_id res chain seq x y z
N MET A 1 47.10 -36.51 -11.49
CA MET A 1 46.40 -36.08 -12.71
C MET A 1 45.37 -35.03 -12.33
N LEU A 2 45.50 -33.82 -12.89
CA LEU A 2 44.54 -32.74 -12.83
C LEU A 2 43.31 -33.09 -13.66
N PHE A 3 42.09 -32.92 -13.13
CA PHE A 3 40.98 -32.43 -13.94
C PHE A 3 40.10 -31.48 -13.12
N ARG A 4 40.30 -30.21 -13.46
CA ARG A 4 39.51 -29.04 -13.17
C ARG A 4 38.10 -29.25 -13.77
N ARG A 5 37.05 -29.14 -12.96
CA ARG A 5 35.70 -28.82 -13.46
C ARG A 5 35.27 -27.51 -12.86
N SER A 6 35.58 -26.45 -13.59
CA SER A 6 35.08 -25.11 -13.37
C SER A 6 33.56 -25.08 -13.52
N ARG A 7 32.92 -24.45 -12.53
CA ARG A 7 31.73 -23.59 -12.55
C ARG A 7 30.71 -23.81 -13.67
N SER A 8 29.47 -24.03 -13.25
CA SER A 8 28.39 -23.07 -13.54
C SER A 8 27.41 -23.15 -12.37
N ALA A 9 27.70 -22.41 -11.31
CA ALA A 9 26.64 -21.96 -10.42
C ALA A 9 25.78 -21.03 -11.28
N SER A 10 24.57 -21.45 -11.62
CA SER A 10 23.54 -20.57 -12.16
C SER A 10 23.14 -19.60 -11.05
N VAL A 11 23.92 -18.54 -10.89
CA VAL A 11 23.61 -17.35 -10.10
C VAL A 11 22.60 -16.54 -10.90
N GLN A 12 21.34 -16.96 -10.85
CA GLN A 12 20.13 -16.25 -11.29
C GLN A 12 18.98 -16.92 -10.49
N ALA A 13 18.22 -16.26 -9.62
CA ALA A 13 17.86 -14.84 -9.59
C ALA A 13 17.55 -14.31 -8.16
N PRO A 14 18.36 -13.41 -7.57
CA PRO A 14 18.01 -12.67 -6.35
C PRO A 14 16.94 -11.58 -6.57
N ALA A 15 16.57 -11.30 -7.83
CA ALA A 15 15.59 -10.27 -8.14
C ALA A 15 14.16 -10.67 -7.76
N GLN A 16 13.75 -11.92 -7.98
CA GLN A 16 12.38 -12.37 -7.69
C GLN A 16 12.05 -12.32 -6.20
N ASP A 17 13.03 -12.59 -5.33
CA ASP A 17 12.86 -12.63 -3.87
C ASP A 17 12.66 -11.25 -3.24
N ARG A 18 13.15 -10.17 -3.86
CA ARG A 18 12.94 -8.78 -3.38
C ARG A 18 11.49 -8.31 -3.58
N TRP A 19 10.89 -8.67 -4.71
CA TRP A 19 9.64 -8.04 -5.15
C TRP A 19 8.43 -8.50 -4.37
N HIS A 20 8.43 -9.71 -3.82
CA HIS A 20 7.31 -10.22 -3.04
C HIS A 20 7.13 -9.45 -1.71
N PRO A 21 8.16 -9.33 -0.85
CA PRO A 21 8.08 -8.48 0.35
C PRO A 21 7.69 -7.03 0.05
N LEU A 22 8.23 -6.45 -1.04
CA LEU A 22 7.91 -5.07 -1.42
C LEU A 22 6.46 -4.92 -1.89
N ALA A 23 5.91 -5.92 -2.58
CA ALA A 23 4.50 -5.96 -2.97
C ALA A 23 3.57 -6.08 -1.77
N GLU A 24 3.96 -6.90 -0.78
CA GLU A 24 3.24 -7.04 0.48
C GLU A 24 3.24 -5.72 1.27
N LEU A 25 4.40 -5.05 1.36
CA LEU A 25 4.52 -3.76 2.02
C LEU A 25 3.69 -2.68 1.31
N CYS A 26 3.73 -2.62 -0.02
CA CYS A 26 2.89 -1.72 -0.81
C CYS A 26 1.39 -1.95 -0.55
N ARG A 27 0.97 -3.21 -0.42
CA ARG A 27 -0.43 -3.56 -0.14
C ARG A 27 -0.86 -3.03 1.24
N GLU A 28 -0.04 -3.23 2.27
CA GLU A 28 -0.33 -2.75 3.63
C GLU A 28 -0.33 -1.22 3.70
N LEU A 29 0.63 -0.56 3.04
CA LEU A 29 0.65 0.90 2.90
C LEU A 29 -0.62 1.44 2.22
N GLY A 30 -1.07 0.78 1.15
CA GLY A 30 -2.30 1.16 0.44
C GLY A 30 -3.55 1.04 1.33
N GLN A 31 -3.60 0.02 2.19
CA GLN A 31 -4.68 -0.13 3.17
C GLN A 31 -4.64 0.99 4.21
N ALA A 32 -3.46 1.35 4.73
CA ALA A 32 -3.32 2.46 5.68
C ALA A 32 -3.71 3.81 5.05
N VAL A 33 -3.29 4.07 3.80
CA VAL A 33 -3.67 5.28 3.06
C VAL A 33 -5.18 5.37 2.88
N ALA A 34 -5.86 4.25 2.57
CA ALA A 34 -7.32 4.22 2.42
C ALA A 34 -8.08 4.56 3.72
N LEU A 35 -7.45 4.45 4.89
CA LEU A 35 -8.04 4.81 6.17
C LEU A 35 -7.86 6.29 6.54
N GLN A 36 -6.99 7.04 5.84
CA GLN A 36 -6.64 8.41 6.22
C GLN A 36 -7.83 9.37 6.20
N ASP A 37 -8.70 9.30 5.20
CA ASP A 37 -9.86 10.21 5.10
C ASP A 37 -10.85 10.02 6.25
N THR A 38 -11.01 8.78 6.70
CA THR A 38 -11.86 8.46 7.85
C THR A 38 -11.20 8.90 9.14
N ALA A 39 -9.91 8.61 9.33
CA ALA A 39 -9.15 9.06 10.49
C ALA A 39 -9.13 10.58 10.61
N GLU A 40 -8.93 11.30 9.50
CA GLU A 40 -8.98 12.76 9.44
C GLU A 40 -10.35 13.29 9.86
N ARG A 41 -11.45 12.80 9.25
CA ARG A 41 -12.81 13.22 9.63
C ARG A 41 -13.10 12.97 11.10
N VAL A 42 -12.72 11.82 11.64
CA VAL A 42 -12.94 11.49 13.05
C VAL A 42 -12.13 12.44 13.95
N ILE A 43 -10.87 12.71 13.64
CA ILE A 43 -10.05 13.65 14.42
C ILE A 43 -10.68 15.05 14.43
N GLN A 44 -11.11 15.55 13.27
CA GLN A 44 -11.77 16.87 13.16
C GLN A 44 -13.12 16.90 13.87
N GLY A 45 -13.90 15.81 13.78
CA GLY A 45 -15.17 15.65 14.49
C GLY A 45 -14.97 15.67 16.01
N CYS A 46 -13.96 14.94 16.50
CA CYS A 46 -13.55 14.93 17.89
C CYS A 46 -13.01 16.29 18.36
N ALA A 47 -12.48 17.14 17.47
CA ALA A 47 -12.01 18.49 17.78
C ALA A 47 -13.15 19.54 17.82
N GLY A 48 -14.36 19.18 17.39
CA GLY A 48 -15.50 20.07 17.24
C GLY A 48 -16.11 20.61 18.54
N GLY A 49 -17.29 21.23 18.45
CA GLY A 49 -17.99 21.77 19.62
C GLY A 49 -18.48 20.69 20.58
N TRP A 50 -18.56 21.02 21.88
CA TRP A 50 -19.15 20.15 22.89
C TRP A 50 -20.69 20.25 22.89
N PRO A 51 -21.45 19.15 23.12
CA PRO A 51 -20.97 17.78 23.32
C PRO A 51 -20.51 17.12 22.02
N VAL A 52 -19.47 16.28 22.12
CA VAL A 52 -18.99 15.49 20.97
C VAL A 52 -20.00 14.38 20.66
N ASP A 53 -20.41 14.27 19.39
CA ASP A 53 -21.32 13.22 18.93
C ASP A 53 -20.69 11.83 19.09
N GLY A 54 -21.44 10.85 19.61
CA GLY A 54 -20.99 9.47 19.78
C GLY A 54 -20.67 8.73 18.47
N CYS A 55 -21.11 9.26 17.32
CA CYS A 55 -20.82 8.67 16.01
C CYS A 55 -19.32 8.56 15.72
N TRP A 56 -18.50 9.50 16.22
CA TRP A 56 -17.05 9.51 15.99
C TRP A 56 -16.33 8.36 16.68
N SER A 57 -16.81 7.92 17.85
CA SER A 57 -16.32 6.70 18.51
C SER A 57 -16.62 5.45 17.69
N ALA A 58 -17.85 5.33 17.20
CA ALA A 58 -18.29 4.17 16.41
C ALA A 58 -17.53 4.07 15.07
N GLU A 59 -17.25 5.20 14.43
CA GLU A 59 -16.47 5.27 13.19
C GLU A 59 -14.96 5.09 13.44
N GLY A 60 -14.42 5.70 14.50
CA GLY A 60 -12.99 5.74 14.78
C GLY A 60 -12.40 4.48 15.41
N ALA A 61 -13.10 3.82 16.32
CA ALA A 61 -12.55 2.67 17.05
C ALA A 61 -12.14 1.48 16.14
N PRO A 62 -12.92 1.12 15.10
CA PRO A 62 -12.48 0.12 14.12
C PRO A 62 -11.22 0.56 13.37
N VAL A 63 -11.09 1.85 13.03
CA VAL A 63 -9.94 2.39 12.29
C VAL A 63 -8.66 2.35 13.13
N VAL A 64 -8.74 2.70 14.42
CA VAL A 64 -7.62 2.54 15.37
C VAL A 64 -7.13 1.09 15.39
N THR A 65 -8.07 0.15 15.52
CA THR A 65 -7.76 -1.28 15.58
C THR A 65 -7.11 -1.76 14.28
N GLU A 66 -7.61 -1.31 13.12
CA GLU A 66 -7.06 -1.74 11.84
C GLU A 66 -5.69 -1.12 11.56
N LEU A 67 -5.46 0.15 11.88
CA LEU A 67 -4.12 0.77 11.77
C LEU A 67 -3.10 0.05 12.66
N LEU A 68 -3.49 -0.35 13.87
CA LEU A 68 -2.62 -1.16 14.74
C LEU A 68 -2.28 -2.50 14.08
N ARG A 69 -3.27 -3.21 13.54
CA ARG A 69 -3.05 -4.48 12.83
C ARG A 69 -2.17 -4.31 11.60
N ILE A 70 -2.38 -3.25 10.81
CA ILE A 70 -1.53 -2.95 9.64
C ILE A 70 -0.08 -2.76 10.11
N SER A 71 0.15 -2.01 11.19
CA SER A 71 1.52 -1.79 11.69
C SER A 71 2.20 -3.10 12.12
N SER A 72 1.46 -4.01 12.77
CA SER A 72 1.97 -5.36 13.09
C SER A 72 2.29 -6.16 11.83
N ARG A 73 1.39 -6.18 10.84
CA ARG A 73 1.62 -6.89 9.57
C ARG A 73 2.85 -6.34 8.84
N ILE A 74 3.02 -5.02 8.78
CA ILE A 74 4.22 -4.38 8.24
C ILE A 74 5.47 -4.84 9.00
N GLY A 75 5.41 -4.86 10.34
CA GLY A 75 6.49 -5.33 11.20
C GLY A 75 6.96 -6.75 10.91
N ASP A 76 6.04 -7.64 10.52
CA ASP A 76 6.31 -9.05 10.21
C ASP A 76 6.93 -9.27 8.82
N ILE A 77 6.86 -8.29 7.91
CA ILE A 77 7.41 -8.42 6.55
C ILE A 77 8.93 -8.49 6.62
N THR A 78 9.53 -9.55 6.07
CA THR A 78 10.98 -9.67 5.92
C THR A 78 11.42 -9.04 4.61
N VAL A 79 12.06 -7.87 4.70
CA VAL A 79 12.60 -7.13 3.55
C VAL A 79 14.11 -7.32 3.43
N LEU A 80 14.66 -7.04 2.24
CA LEU A 80 16.10 -6.95 2.05
C LEU A 80 16.66 -5.70 2.74
N GLU A 81 17.96 -5.72 3.07
CA GLU A 81 18.65 -4.60 3.74
C GLU A 81 18.43 -3.25 3.06
N GLN A 82 18.43 -3.21 1.72
CA GLN A 82 18.23 -1.98 0.96
C GLN A 82 16.81 -1.37 1.07
N ASP A 83 15.85 -2.13 1.61
CA ASP A 83 14.44 -1.73 1.76
C ASP A 83 14.06 -1.61 3.26
N SER A 84 15.02 -1.74 4.19
CA SER A 84 14.80 -1.72 5.64
C SER A 84 14.28 -0.37 6.13
N GLU A 85 14.93 0.73 5.74
CA GLU A 85 14.51 2.09 6.08
C GLU A 85 13.08 2.38 5.62
N LEU A 86 12.72 1.94 4.41
CA LEU A 86 11.38 2.10 3.86
C LEU A 86 10.33 1.36 4.71
N LYS A 87 10.64 0.16 5.20
CA LYS A 87 9.77 -0.59 6.13
C LYS A 87 9.65 0.10 7.49
N GLU A 88 10.76 0.62 8.03
CA GLU A 88 10.77 1.32 9.31
C GLU A 88 9.92 2.60 9.26
N ASP A 89 10.09 3.41 8.22
CA ASP A 89 9.29 4.60 7.96
C ASP A 89 7.80 4.27 7.82
N ALA A 90 7.48 3.18 7.08
CA ALA A 90 6.11 2.71 6.93
C ALA A 90 5.48 2.36 8.29
N CYS A 91 6.19 1.59 9.11
CA CYS A 91 5.72 1.19 10.44
C CYS A 91 5.51 2.40 11.34
N TYR A 92 6.49 3.31 11.37
CA TYR A 92 6.44 4.54 12.16
C TYR A 92 5.24 5.40 11.78
N LEU A 93 5.03 5.66 10.49
CA LEU A 93 3.94 6.51 10.01
C LEU A 93 2.58 5.90 10.33
N VAL A 94 2.39 4.58 10.12
CA VAL A 94 1.12 3.91 10.45
C VAL A 94 0.83 3.97 11.95
N LEU A 95 1.84 3.72 12.80
CA LEU A 95 1.70 3.85 14.25
C LEU A 95 1.38 5.29 14.68
N TRP A 96 1.98 6.28 14.02
CA TRP A 96 1.67 7.68 14.29
C TRP A 96 0.19 8.00 14.02
N HIS A 97 -0.34 7.53 12.89
CA HIS A 97 -1.76 7.75 12.54
C HIS A 97 -2.69 7.07 13.53
N GLN A 98 -2.35 5.84 13.92
CA GLN A 98 -3.08 5.10 14.96
C GLN A 98 -3.11 5.91 16.26
N ALA A 99 -1.95 6.37 16.73
CA ALA A 99 -1.82 7.11 17.98
C ALA A 99 -2.55 8.46 17.95
N ALA A 100 -2.50 9.17 16.83
CA ALA A 100 -3.20 10.44 16.64
C ALA A 100 -4.73 10.26 16.75
N LEU A 101 -5.28 9.27 16.06
CA LEU A 101 -6.71 8.97 16.10
C LEU A 101 -7.17 8.50 17.49
N ASP A 102 -6.40 7.59 18.10
CA ASP A 102 -6.67 7.04 19.43
C ASP A 102 -6.59 8.13 20.52
N ARG A 103 -5.65 9.08 20.40
CA ARG A 103 -5.60 10.28 21.24
C ARG A 103 -6.85 11.13 21.08
N ALA A 104 -7.28 11.41 19.85
CA ALA A 104 -8.47 12.21 19.59
C ALA A 104 -9.73 11.60 20.22
N LEU A 105 -9.90 10.28 20.08
CA LEU A 105 -11.02 9.55 20.70
C LEU A 105 -10.96 9.59 22.23
N ARG A 106 -9.78 9.38 22.83
CA ARG A 106 -9.62 9.48 24.28
C ARG A 106 -10.00 10.86 24.80
N LEU A 107 -9.49 11.93 24.18
CA LEU A 107 -9.80 13.29 24.58
C LEU A 107 -11.30 13.61 24.46
N ALA A 108 -11.96 13.11 23.41
CA ALA A 108 -13.39 13.35 23.18
C ALA A 108 -14.33 12.63 24.16
N TYR A 109 -13.96 11.45 24.66
CA TYR A 109 -14.85 10.59 25.45
C TYR A 109 -14.31 10.28 26.86
N THR A 110 -13.38 11.09 27.36
CA THR A 110 -12.95 11.01 28.77
C THR A 110 -14.06 11.53 29.68
N ALA A 111 -14.44 10.74 30.69
CA ALA A 111 -15.54 11.05 31.61
C ALA A 111 -15.27 12.29 32.49
N ASP A 112 -14.00 12.53 32.83
CA ASP A 112 -13.54 13.64 33.69
C ASP A 112 -12.68 14.64 32.89
N ALA A 113 -13.20 15.16 31.78
CA ALA A 113 -12.46 16.14 30.97
C ALA A 113 -12.25 17.45 31.77
N ASP A 114 -11.00 17.79 32.04
CA ASP A 114 -10.62 19.07 32.62
C ASP A 114 -10.42 20.14 31.52
N ALA A 115 -10.23 21.39 31.94
CA ALA A 115 -10.03 22.51 31.00
C ALA A 115 -8.80 22.31 30.09
N ALA A 116 -7.77 21.60 30.57
CA ALA A 116 -6.58 21.28 29.80
C ALA A 116 -6.88 20.27 28.69
N SER A 117 -7.64 19.22 29.01
CA SER A 117 -8.09 18.19 28.07
C SER A 117 -9.00 18.77 26.99
N GLU A 118 -9.89 19.69 27.35
CA GLU A 118 -10.76 20.39 26.39
C GLU A 118 -9.97 21.33 25.47
N GLN A 119 -9.00 22.06 26.03
CA GLN A 119 -8.10 22.90 25.23
C GLN A 119 -7.26 22.06 24.27
N GLU A 120 -6.79 20.90 24.73
CA GLU A 120 -6.03 19.97 23.89
C GLU A 120 -6.91 19.39 22.77
N ARG A 121 -8.11 18.93 23.11
CA ARG A 121 -9.10 18.38 22.16
C ARG A 121 -9.42 19.38 21.05
N THR A 122 -9.69 20.63 21.41
CA THR A 122 -10.00 21.71 20.46
C THR A 122 -8.78 22.19 19.66
N SER A 123 -7.57 21.85 20.09
CA SER A 123 -6.33 22.15 19.37
C SER A 123 -5.92 21.08 18.34
N LEU A 124 -6.65 19.96 18.26
CA LEU A 124 -6.37 18.91 17.28
C LEU A 124 -6.57 19.45 15.85
N THR A 125 -5.56 19.27 14.99
CA THR A 125 -5.54 19.84 13.63
C THR A 125 -5.70 18.80 12.52
N GLY A 126 -5.82 17.52 12.86
CA GLY A 126 -5.85 16.41 11.89
C GLY A 126 -4.53 15.64 11.79
N LEU A 127 -4.39 14.85 10.73
CA LEU A 127 -3.21 14.03 10.46
C LEU A 127 -2.06 14.80 9.80
N GLY A 128 -2.36 15.89 9.09
CA GLY A 128 -1.35 16.83 8.55
C GLY A 128 -0.28 16.21 7.63
N GLU A 129 0.95 16.72 7.76
CA GLU A 129 2.10 16.30 6.94
C GLU A 129 2.44 14.80 7.03
N PRO A 130 2.38 14.12 8.20
CA PRO A 130 2.52 12.67 8.29
C PRO A 130 1.62 11.89 7.32
N ALA A 131 0.38 12.36 7.08
CA ALA A 131 -0.50 11.72 6.11
C ALA A 131 -0.01 11.87 4.67
N ALA A 132 0.51 13.05 4.32
CA ALA A 132 1.13 13.28 3.03
C ALA A 132 2.39 12.42 2.85
N GLN A 133 3.19 12.25 3.91
CA GLN A 133 4.37 11.39 3.89
C GLN A 133 4.02 9.92 3.66
N LEU A 134 2.98 9.39 4.32
CA LEU A 134 2.54 8.00 4.11
C LEU A 134 2.06 7.76 2.67
N ARG A 135 1.36 8.74 2.07
CA ARG A 135 0.95 8.67 0.66
C ARG A 135 2.15 8.66 -0.29
N ARG A 136 3.13 9.55 -0.06
CA ARG A 136 4.37 9.57 -0.86
C ARG A 136 5.12 8.24 -0.74
N LEU A 137 5.24 7.67 0.46
CA LEU A 137 5.88 6.39 0.68
C LEU A 137 5.17 5.24 -0.06
N HIS A 138 3.84 5.22 -0.06
CA HIS A 138 3.06 4.27 -0.85
C HIS A 138 3.32 4.43 -2.36
N ASP A 139 3.31 5.66 -2.87
CA ASP A 139 3.52 5.94 -4.28
C ASP A 139 4.95 5.59 -4.74
N GLU A 140 5.95 5.85 -3.91
CA GLU A 140 7.35 5.45 -4.12
C GLU A 140 7.48 3.93 -4.18
N THR A 141 6.89 3.21 -3.23
CA THR A 141 6.88 1.75 -3.21
C THR A 141 6.21 1.17 -4.46
N LEU A 142 5.10 1.76 -4.88
CA LEU A 142 4.38 1.38 -6.09
C LEU A 142 5.20 1.65 -7.36
N ALA A 143 5.94 2.76 -7.40
CA ALA A 143 6.83 3.09 -8.51
C ALA A 143 7.98 2.06 -8.63
N LEU A 144 8.57 1.64 -7.51
CA LEU A 144 9.59 0.59 -7.49
C LEU A 144 9.05 -0.74 -8.07
N LEU A 145 7.84 -1.15 -7.68
CA LEU A 145 7.20 -2.36 -8.20
C LEU A 145 6.86 -2.27 -9.69
N ARG A 146 6.47 -1.08 -10.18
CA ARG A 146 6.19 -0.86 -11.61
C ARG A 146 7.48 -0.91 -12.44
N ALA A 147 8.56 -0.33 -11.95
CA ALA A 147 9.87 -0.39 -12.60
C ALA A 147 10.42 -1.83 -12.68
N ALA A 148 10.05 -2.68 -11.72
CA ALA A 148 10.42 -4.10 -11.69
C ALA A 148 9.73 -4.96 -12.75
N LYS A 149 8.52 -4.59 -13.18
CA LYS A 149 7.76 -5.34 -14.18
C LYS A 149 8.31 -5.00 -15.57
N PRO A 150 9.03 -5.91 -16.25
CA PRO A 150 9.46 -5.64 -17.61
C PRO A 150 8.22 -5.41 -18.49
N ALA A 151 8.26 -4.33 -19.30
CA ALA A 151 7.27 -4.10 -20.33
C ALA A 151 7.16 -5.36 -21.20
N PRO A 152 5.94 -5.78 -21.63
CA PRO A 152 5.82 -6.86 -22.59
C PRO A 152 6.66 -6.51 -23.81
N ALA A 153 7.59 -7.39 -24.19
CA ALA A 153 8.47 -7.18 -25.32
C ALA A 153 7.63 -6.78 -26.56
N PRO A 154 7.99 -5.71 -27.29
CA PRO A 154 7.31 -5.35 -28.54
C PRO A 154 7.64 -6.42 -29.58
N GLY A 155 6.83 -7.48 -29.65
CA GLY A 155 7.09 -8.60 -30.56
C GLY A 155 6.06 -9.74 -30.56
N ALA A 156 5.12 -9.79 -29.61
CA ALA A 156 4.08 -10.83 -29.59
C ALA A 156 2.82 -10.47 -30.43
N ALA A 157 2.89 -9.47 -31.30
CA ALA A 157 1.92 -9.29 -32.38
C ALA A 157 2.36 -10.18 -33.56
N GLY A 158 2.12 -11.48 -33.42
CA GLY A 158 2.33 -12.46 -34.47
C GLY A 158 1.51 -12.11 -35.72
N VAL A 159 2.21 -11.62 -36.74
CA VAL A 159 2.20 -12.13 -38.11
C VAL A 159 0.87 -12.75 -38.55
N VAL A 160 0.01 -11.90 -39.12
CA VAL A 160 -1.03 -12.34 -40.06
C VAL A 160 -0.30 -12.80 -41.32
N THR A 161 -0.03 -14.10 -41.42
CA THR A 161 0.39 -14.71 -42.69
C THR A 161 -0.84 -14.85 -43.57
N SER A 162 -1.04 -13.86 -44.42
CA SER A 162 -1.87 -13.93 -45.62
C SER A 162 -1.30 -15.04 -46.53
N SER A 163 -1.89 -16.23 -46.46
CA SER A 163 -1.71 -17.26 -47.50
C SER A 163 -2.84 -17.15 -48.51
N SER A 164 -2.53 -16.47 -49.61
CA SER A 164 -3.31 -16.44 -50.84
C SER A 164 -2.75 -17.49 -51.80
N ALA A 165 -3.60 -18.41 -52.28
CA ALA A 165 -3.41 -19.16 -53.53
C ALA A 165 -4.74 -19.86 -53.95
N PRO A 166 -4.89 -20.40 -55.18
CA PRO A 166 -5.63 -19.72 -56.22
C PRO A 166 -6.84 -20.51 -56.78
N ARG A 167 -7.56 -19.80 -57.64
CA ARG A 167 -8.76 -20.12 -58.42
C ARG A 167 -8.53 -21.23 -59.48
N ALA A 168 -9.44 -22.20 -59.56
CA ALA A 168 -9.74 -23.01 -60.76
C ALA A 168 -11.23 -23.44 -60.66
N ALA A 169 -12.17 -22.80 -61.36
CA ALA A 169 -12.60 -23.05 -62.74
C ALA A 169 -13.51 -24.29 -62.90
N ALA A 170 -14.82 -24.00 -62.96
CA ALA A 170 -15.88 -24.55 -63.83
C ALA A 170 -15.93 -26.05 -64.18
N VAL A 171 -17.08 -26.70 -63.89
CA VAL A 171 -17.77 -27.60 -64.82
C VAL A 171 -19.30 -27.49 -64.65
N SER A 172 -19.98 -27.38 -65.78
CA SER A 172 -21.43 -27.26 -66.02
C SER A 172 -22.26 -28.52 -65.69
N ARG A 173 -23.53 -28.32 -65.26
CA ARG A 173 -24.87 -28.95 -65.57
C ARG A 173 -24.96 -30.36 -66.23
N PRO A 174 -26.15 -31.02 -66.37
CA PRO A 174 -27.54 -30.80 -65.89
C PRO A 174 -28.12 -32.06 -65.17
N VAL A 175 -29.34 -32.12 -64.61
CA VAL A 175 -30.70 -32.22 -65.19
C VAL A 175 -31.72 -31.83 -64.11
#